data_AF-A0A8G2C716-F1
#
_entry.id   AF-A0A8G2C716-F1
#
_cell.length_a   1.000
_cell.length_b   1.000
_cell.length_c   1.000
_cell.angle_alpha   90.00
_cell.angle_beta   90.00
_cell.angle_gamma   90.00
#
_symmetry.space_group_name_H-M   'P 1'
#
loop_
_entity.id
_entity.type
_entity.pdbx_description
1 polymer ?
#
loop_
_entity_poly.entity_id
_entity_poly.type
_entity_poly.pdbx_seq_one_letter_code
_entity_poly.pdbx_strand_id
1 'polypeptide(L)' 'MKHALQRFICLTLAFLLVFNPVAAAADGIVVDPTAPAANQPAVSAAPNGVPLVDIARPNSGGLSH' A
#
# COMPACT_ATOMS: atom_id res chain seq x y z
N MET A 1 0.42 38.41 13.32
CA MET A 1 -0.53 37.28 13.34
C MET A 1 -0.37 36.31 12.16
N LYS A 2 -0.26 36.80 10.90
CA LYS A 2 -0.09 35.94 9.70
C LYS A 2 1.08 34.94 9.79
N HIS A 3 2.25 35.38 10.23
CA HIS A 3 3.42 34.50 10.39
C HIS A 3 3.27 33.44 11.48
N ALA A 4 2.50 33.73 12.54
CA ALA A 4 2.24 32.75 13.61
C ALA A 4 1.32 31.63 13.11
N LEU A 5 0.28 31.99 12.35
CA LEU A 5 -0.61 31.03 11.71
C LEU A 5 0.13 30.16 10.68
N GLN A 6 0.98 30.76 9.84
CA GLN A 6 1.81 30.01 8.90
C GLN A 6 2.75 29.03 9.60
N ARG A 7 3.43 29.46 10.68
CA ARG A 7 4.31 28.59 11.47
C ARG A 7 3.55 27.42 12.09
N PHE A 8 2.35 27.67 12.62
CA PHE A 8 1.50 26.62 13.17
C PHE A 8 1.10 25.58 12.11
N ILE A 9 0.67 26.05 10.93
CA ILE A 9 0.33 25.16 9.80
C ILE A 9 1.57 24.36 9.37
N CYS A 10 2.72 25.00 9.20
CA CYS A 10 3.96 24.31 8.80
C CYS A 10 4.38 23.25 9.81
N LEU A 11 4.31 23.54 11.11
CA LEU A 11 4.64 22.56 12.16
C LEU A 11 3.65 21.38 12.17
N THR A 12 2.37 21.66 11.97
CA THR A 12 1.33 20.61 11.88
C THR A 12 1.58 19.71 10.67
N LEU A 13 1.84 20.29 9.50
CA LEU A 13 2.13 19.52 8.28
C LEU A 13 3.44 18.73 8.40
N ALA A 14 4.49 19.31 8.98
CA ALA A 14 5.75 18.62 9.21
C ALA A 14 5.58 17.44 10.19
N PHE A 15 4.82 17.64 11.27
CA PHE A 15 4.46 16.57 12.19
C PHE A 15 3.69 15.46 11.48
N LEU A 16 2.65 15.81 10.71
CA LEU A 16 1.88 14.83 9.95
C LEU A 16 2.76 14.07 8.95
N LEU A 17 3.68 14.72 8.23
CA LEU A 17 4.59 14.03 7.30
C LEU A 17 5.56 13.08 8.02
N VAL A 18 6.15 13.53 9.13
CA VAL A 18 7.13 12.74 9.88
C VAL A 18 6.49 11.52 10.55
N PHE A 19 5.27 11.68 11.07
CA PHE A 19 4.55 10.62 11.78
C PHE A 19 3.53 9.86 10.92
N ASN A 20 3.35 10.26 9.65
CA ASN A 20 2.57 9.49 8.67
C ASN A 20 2.94 8.00 8.64
N PRO A 21 4.23 7.60 8.59
CA PRO A 21 4.61 6.18 8.56
C PRO A 21 4.30 5.40 9.85
N VAL A 22 4.02 6.07 10.97
CA VAL A 22 3.61 5.39 12.22
C VAL A 22 2.15 4.96 12.16
N ALA A 23 1.32 5.71 11.43
CA ALA A 23 -0.08 5.39 11.19
C ALA A 23 -0.29 4.54 9.92
N ALA A 24 0.66 4.59 8.97
CA ALA A 24 0.69 3.66 7.87
C ALA A 24 1.10 2.28 8.41
N ALA A 25 0.10 1.51 8.84
CA ALA A 25 0.23 0.07 8.75
C ALA A 25 0.72 -0.23 7.33
N ALA A 26 1.82 -0.97 7.17
CA ALA A 26 2.21 -1.44 5.85
C ALA A 26 0.95 -2.07 5.25
N ASP A 27 0.46 -1.52 4.14
CA ASP A 27 -0.90 -1.75 3.62
C ASP A 27 -1.07 -3.18 3.04
N GLY A 28 -0.25 -4.11 3.52
CA GLY A 28 -0.11 -5.46 3.00
C GLY A 28 0.30 -5.46 1.54
N ILE A 29 0.01 -6.57 0.90
CA ILE A 29 0.04 -6.69 -0.55
C ILE A 29 -1.40 -6.41 -1.01
N VAL A 30 -1.59 -5.34 -1.79
CA VAL A 30 -2.90 -4.98 -2.34
C VAL A 30 -2.97 -5.38 -3.80
N VAL A 31 -4.02 -6.09 -4.17
CA VAL A 31 -4.29 -6.46 -5.56
C VAL A 31 -4.84 -5.25 -6.30
N ASP A 32 -4.32 -4.94 -7.49
CA ASP A 32 -4.91 -3.93 -8.37
C ASP A 32 -6.30 -4.39 -8.84
N PRO A 33 -7.40 -3.76 -8.37
CA PRO A 33 -8.75 -4.19 -8.74
C PRO A 33 -9.11 -3.82 -10.18
N THR A 34 -8.31 -2.98 -10.84
CA THR A 34 -8.55 -2.51 -12.21
C THR A 34 -7.82 -3.35 -13.26
N ALA A 35 -6.88 -4.20 -12.84
CA ALA A 35 -6.23 -5.16 -13.72
C ALA A 35 -7.26 -6.15 -14.29
N PRO A 36 -7.06 -6.70 -15.51
CA PRO A 36 -7.92 -7.78 -16.02
C PRO A 36 -8.03 -8.92 -15.02
N ALA A 37 -9.22 -9.49 -14.83
CA ALA A 37 -9.46 -10.51 -13.79
C ALA A 37 -8.52 -11.73 -13.91
N ALA A 38 -8.06 -12.06 -15.12
CA ALA A 38 -7.09 -13.15 -15.35
C ALA A 38 -5.67 -12.86 -14.82
N ASN A 39 -5.36 -11.60 -14.52
CA ASN A 39 -4.06 -11.10 -14.06
C ASN A 39 -4.13 -10.66 -12.58
N GLN A 40 -5.26 -10.84 -11.91
CA GLN A 40 -5.40 -10.52 -10.49
C GLN A 40 -4.97 -11.74 -9.66
N PRO A 41 -3.89 -11.65 -8.87
CA PRO A 41 -3.54 -12.72 -7.92
C PRO A 41 -4.52 -12.73 -6.75
N ALA A 42 -4.61 -13.87 -6.04
CA ALA A 42 -5.27 -13.91 -4.74
C ALA A 42 -4.24 -13.68 -3.63
N VAL A 43 -4.60 -12.88 -2.63
CA VAL A 43 -3.74 -12.57 -1.48
C VAL A 43 -4.41 -13.08 -0.21
N SER A 44 -3.65 -13.79 0.60
CA SER A 44 -4.06 -14.29 1.92
C SER A 44 -2.91 -14.20 2.91
N ALA A 45 -3.08 -14.75 4.11
CA ALA A 45 -2.02 -14.84 5.10
C ALA A 45 -1.93 -16.26 5.68
N ALA A 46 -0.71 -16.76 5.84
CA ALA A 46 -0.46 -18.00 6.56
C ALA A 46 -0.75 -17.84 8.07
N PRO A 47 -0.89 -18.94 8.85
CA PRO A 47 -1.15 -18.87 10.29
C PRO A 47 -0.11 -18.09 11.11
N ASN A 48 1.11 -17.95 10.59
CA ASN A 48 2.18 -17.15 11.19
C ASN A 48 2.14 -15.66 10.79
N GLY A 49 1.13 -15.23 10.03
CA GLY A 49 0.96 -13.85 9.56
C GLY A 49 1.77 -13.48 8.32
N VAL A 50 2.53 -14.41 7.74
CA VAL A 50 3.26 -14.16 6.48
C VAL A 50 2.27 -14.10 5.31
N PRO A 51 2.31 -13.07 4.45
CA PRO A 51 1.44 -12.99 3.27
C PRO A 51 1.71 -14.14 2.29
N LEU A 52 0.63 -14.71 1.76
CA LEU A 52 0.65 -15.64 0.63
C LEU A 52 0.07 -14.94 -0.59
N VAL A 53 0.70 -15.14 -1.74
CA VAL A 53 0.24 -14.64 -3.05
C VAL A 53 0.09 -15.83 -3.98
N ASP A 54 -1.17 -16.18 -4.27
CA ASP A 54 -1.49 -17.15 -5.30
C ASP A 54 -1.49 -16.42 -6.65
N ILE A 55 -0.37 -16.55 -7.36
CA ILE A 55 -0.12 -15.82 -8.60
C ILE A 55 -1.12 -16.20 -9.69
N ALA A 56 -1.33 -15.27 -10.62
CA ALA A 56 -2.13 -15.51 -11.81
C ALA A 56 -1.59 -16.68 -12.63
N ARG A 57 -2.48 -17.32 -13.40
CA ARG A 57 -2.09 -18.42 -14.28
C ARG A 57 -1.12 -17.88 -15.36
N PRO A 58 0.04 -18.51 -15.59
CA PRO A 58 0.95 -18.08 -16.65
C PRO A 58 0.30 -18.13 -18.03
N ASN A 59 0.62 -17.14 -18.87
CA ASN A 59 0.26 -17.12 -20.29
C ASN A 59 1.11 -18.13 -21.11
N SER A 60 0.91 -18.18 -22.43
CA SER A 60 1.63 -19.10 -23.33
C SER A 60 3.15 -18.85 -23.39
N GLY A 61 3.62 -17.67 -22.98
CA GLY A 61 5.04 -17.35 -22.84
C GLY A 61 5.62 -17.67 -21.45
N GLY A 62 4.81 -18.24 -20.54
CA GLY A 62 5.23 -18.56 -19.18
C GLY A 62 5.21 -17.38 -18.21
N LEU A 63 4.59 -16.25 -18.57
CA LEU A 63 4.51 -15.06 -17.72
C LEU A 63 3.19 -15.02 -16.94
N SER A 64 3.29 -14.84 -15.62
CA SER A 64 2.18 -14.40 -14.76
C SER A 64 2.33 -12.88 -14.58
N HIS A 65 1.45 -12.11 -15.22
CA HIS A 65 1.38 -10.64 -15.12
C HIS A 65 0.24 -10.24 -14.19
#